data_AF-A0A034WAI2-F1
#
_entry.id   AF-A0A034WAI2-F1
#
_cell.length_a   1.000
_cell.length_b   1.000
_cell.length_c   1.000
_cell.angle_alpha   90.00
_cell.angle_beta   90.00
_cell.angle_gamma   90.00
#
_symmetry.space_group_name_H-M   'P 1'
#
loop_
_entity.id
_entity.type
_entity.pdbx_description
1 polymer ?
#
loop_
_entity_poly.entity_id
_entity_poly.type
_entity_poly.pdbx_seq_one_letter_code
_entity_poly.pdbx_strand_id
1 'polypeptide(L)'
;VPGDSCASKDTWSGGILQLLKSYNTPIIFTSLTRVEADLDFCAVKRVAVRNGIELPIERIFDVKVNPYRDIRPLRNWQRENDDDIFYRNGYVQGFITRLME
;
A
#
# COMPACT_ATOMS: atom_id res chain seq x y z
N VAL A 1 -18.26 14.92 -1.38
CA VAL A 1 -17.73 16.01 -2.23
C VAL A 1 -16.78 15.38 -3.24
N PRO A 2 -16.99 15.51 -4.56
CA PRO A 2 -15.96 15.20 -5.52
C PRO A 2 -14.94 16.34 -5.46
N GLY A 3 -13.85 16.17 -4.72
CA GLY A 3 -12.95 17.30 -4.49
C GLY A 3 -11.92 17.20 -3.38
N ASP A 4 -11.65 16.03 -2.78
CA ASP A 4 -10.38 15.90 -2.05
C ASP A 4 -9.27 15.87 -3.08
N SER A 5 -8.70 17.05 -3.31
CA SER A 5 -7.51 17.30 -4.09
C SER A 5 -6.53 16.14 -3.94
N CYS A 6 -6.07 15.55 -5.05
CA CYS A 6 -4.81 14.82 -5.03
C CYS A 6 -3.82 15.68 -4.26
N ALA A 7 -3.37 15.20 -3.09
CA ALA A 7 -2.47 15.97 -2.23
C ALA A 7 -1.32 16.48 -3.11
N SER A 8 -1.13 17.80 -3.15
CA SER A 8 -0.15 18.44 -4.03
C SER A 8 1.29 18.02 -3.72
N LYS A 9 1.49 17.39 -2.55
CA LYS A 9 2.74 16.88 -2.04
C LYS A 9 2.61 15.38 -1.76
N ASP A 10 3.50 14.61 -2.37
CA ASP A 10 3.72 13.21 -2.02
C ASP A 10 4.39 13.13 -0.64
N THR A 11 3.62 12.75 0.38
CA THR A 11 4.08 12.56 1.76
C THR A 11 4.56 11.13 2.03
N TRP A 12 4.30 10.19 1.11
CA TRP A 12 4.54 8.76 1.31
C TRP A 12 5.89 8.28 0.76
N SER A 13 6.46 8.97 -0.23
CA SER A 13 7.73 8.59 -0.85
C SER A 13 8.86 8.28 0.13
N GLY A 14 9.00 9.05 1.21
CA GLY A 14 10.01 8.81 2.24
C GLY A 14 9.79 7.49 3.00
N GLY A 15 8.55 7.18 3.37
CA GLY A 15 8.19 5.92 4.03
C GLY A 15 8.36 4.72 3.10
N ILE A 16 7.92 4.84 1.84
CA ILE A 16 8.10 3.79 0.83
C ILE A 16 9.59 3.50 0.62
N LEU A 17 10.44 4.53 0.59
CA LEU A 17 11.89 4.36 0.46
C LEU A 17 12.48 3.57 1.64
N GLN A 18 12.00 3.81 2.87
CA GLN A 18 12.43 3.04 4.05
C GLN A 18 11.98 1.58 3.96
N LEU A 19 10.76 1.32 3.49
CA LEU A 19 10.26 -0.05 3.26
C LEU A 19 11.11 -0.79 2.22
N LEU A 20 11.47 -0.13 1.12
CA LEU A 20 12.31 -0.71 0.07
C LEU A 20 13.71 -1.12 0.58
N LYS A 21 14.25 -0.38 1.55
CA LYS A 21 15.55 -0.66 2.21
C LYS A 21 15.45 -1.76 3.28
N SER A 22 14.26 -2.23 3.60
CA SER A 22 14.04 -3.37 4.50
C SER A 22 14.26 -4.67 3.72
N TYR A 23 15.51 -4.92 3.33
CA TYR A 23 15.86 -6.05 2.48
C TYR A 23 15.50 -7.39 3.11
N ASN A 24 15.17 -8.35 2.25
CA ASN A 24 14.76 -9.71 2.61
C ASN A 24 13.58 -9.75 3.60
N THR A 25 12.83 -8.66 3.71
CA THR A 25 11.65 -8.54 4.58
C THR A 25 10.39 -8.46 3.72
N PRO A 26 9.45 -9.42 3.86
CA PRO A 26 8.15 -9.33 3.21
C PRO A 26 7.38 -8.09 3.65
N ILE A 27 6.99 -7.28 2.67
CA ILE A 27 6.06 -6.17 2.87
C ILE A 27 4.70 -6.61 2.39
N ILE A 28 3.76 -6.79 3.32
CA ILE A 28 2.37 -7.15 3.06
C ILE A 28 1.50 -5.95 3.37
N PHE A 29 0.61 -5.63 2.45
CA PHE A 29 -0.31 -4.53 2.63
C PHE A 29 -1.64 -4.81 1.95
N THR A 30 -2.63 -4.02 2.34
CA THR A 30 -3.99 -4.17 1.89
C THR A 30 -4.51 -2.90 1.26
N SER A 31 -5.37 -3.05 0.27
CA SER A 31 -6.00 -1.94 -0.44
C SER A 31 -7.51 -2.17 -0.48
N LEU A 32 -8.27 -1.08 -0.57
CA LEU A 32 -9.73 -1.14 -0.60
C LEU A 32 -10.21 -1.75 -1.92
N THR A 33 -9.66 -1.29 -3.06
CA THR A 33 -9.98 -1.82 -4.39
C THR A 33 -8.80 -2.53 -5.04
N ARG A 34 -9.09 -3.35 -6.07
CA ARG A 34 -8.04 -3.99 -6.88
C ARG A 34 -7.20 -2.95 -7.63
N VAL A 35 -7.85 -1.90 -8.12
CA VAL A 35 -7.19 -0.81 -8.86
C VAL A 35 -6.22 -0.06 -7.95
N GLU A 36 -6.63 0.27 -6.73
CA GLU A 36 -5.73 0.85 -5.73
C GLU A 36 -4.56 -0.06 -5.42
N ALA A 37 -4.78 -1.36 -5.26
CA ALA A 37 -3.68 -2.30 -5.06
C ALA A 37 -2.65 -2.23 -6.20
N ASP A 38 -3.09 -2.21 -7.45
CA ASP A 38 -2.16 -2.06 -8.58
C ASP A 38 -1.44 -0.70 -8.57
N LEU A 39 -2.15 0.39 -8.23
CA LEU A 39 -1.58 1.74 -8.12
C LEU A 39 -0.57 1.87 -6.98
N ASP A 40 -0.83 1.26 -5.83
CA ASP A 40 0.06 1.22 -4.67
C ASP A 40 1.37 0.52 -5.03
N PHE A 41 1.29 -0.63 -5.71
CA PHE A 41 2.49 -1.33 -6.18
C PHE A 41 3.25 -0.52 -7.25
N CYS A 42 2.54 0.20 -8.12
CA CYS A 42 3.18 1.15 -9.04
C CYS A 42 3.88 2.28 -8.31
N ALA A 43 3.32 2.79 -7.20
CA ALA A 43 3.95 3.81 -6.38
C ALA A 43 5.28 3.29 -5.79
N VAL A 44 5.31 2.05 -5.28
CA VAL A 44 6.54 1.38 -4.83
C VAL A 44 7.61 1.36 -5.92
N LYS A 45 7.25 0.91 -7.13
CA LYS A 45 8.17 0.90 -8.28
C LYS A 45 8.66 2.29 -8.66
N ARG A 46 7.78 3.30 -8.67
CA ARG A 46 8.15 4.68 -8.99
C ARG A 46 9.15 5.24 -7.98
N VAL A 47 8.94 5.00 -6.68
CA VAL A 47 9.87 5.44 -5.63
C VAL A 47 11.23 4.75 -5.80
N ALA A 48 11.25 3.46 -6.12
CA ALA A 48 12.49 2.73 -6.39
C ALA A 48 13.28 3.34 -7.56
N VAL A 49 12.63 3.54 -8.71
CA VAL A 49 13.24 4.15 -9.91
C VAL A 49 13.75 5.55 -9.61
N ARG A 50 12.94 6.39 -8.95
CA ARG A 50 13.32 7.77 -8.62
C ARG A 50 14.54 7.86 -7.69
N ASN A 51 14.76 6.85 -6.85
CA ASN A 51 15.87 6.80 -5.89
C ASN A 51 17.04 5.92 -6.36
N GLY A 52 17.05 5.47 -7.63
CA GLY A 52 18.14 4.66 -8.17
C GLY A 52 18.28 3.29 -7.50
N ILE A 53 17.18 2.71 -7.01
CA ILE A 53 17.19 1.35 -6.47
C ILE A 53 17.06 0.39 -7.65
N GLU A 54 18.17 -0.28 -7.97
CA GLU A 54 18.27 -1.27 -9.08
C GLU A 54 17.87 -2.69 -8.65
N LEU A 55 17.59 -2.89 -7.37
CA LEU A 55 17.26 -4.21 -6.81
C LEU A 55 15.88 -4.70 -7.29
N PRO A 56 15.71 -6.02 -7.49
CA PRO A 56 14.44 -6.59 -7.93
C PRO A 56 13.38 -6.44 -6.82
N ILE A 57 12.23 -5.87 -7.19
CA ILE A 57 11.01 -5.82 -6.37
C ILE A 57 10.10 -6.94 -6.84
N GLU A 58 10.15 -8.07 -6.14
CA GLU A 58 9.42 -9.28 -6.50
C GLU A 58 8.09 -9.34 -5.77
N ARG A 59 7.02 -9.66 -6.49
CA ARG A 59 5.75 -10.01 -5.84
C ARG A 59 5.89 -11.38 -5.20
N ILE A 60 5.64 -11.47 -3.90
CA ILE A 60 5.52 -12.75 -3.19
C ILE A 60 4.21 -13.44 -3.62
N PHE A 61 3.16 -12.63 -3.81
CA PHE A 61 1.91 -13.02 -4.42
C PHE A 61 1.24 -11.80 -5.07
N ASP A 62 0.51 -12.05 -6.16
CA ASP A 62 -0.29 -11.02 -6.84
C ASP A 62 -1.47 -10.54 -5.98
N VAL A 63 -2.14 -9.50 -6.46
CA VAL A 63 -3.35 -8.97 -5.83
C VAL A 63 -4.41 -10.07 -5.68
N LYS A 64 -4.66 -10.45 -4.44
CA LYS A 64 -5.67 -11.44 -4.04
C LYS A 64 -6.79 -10.76 -3.29
N VAL A 65 -7.97 -11.39 -3.31
CA VAL A 65 -9.01 -11.07 -2.34
C VAL A 65 -8.44 -11.26 -0.95
N ASN A 66 -8.54 -10.23 -0.10
CA ASN A 66 -8.13 -10.34 1.29
C ASN A 66 -9.05 -11.35 2.01
N PRO A 67 -8.53 -12.49 2.51
CA PRO A 67 -9.34 -13.47 3.22
C PRO A 67 -9.83 -12.93 4.58
N TYR A 68 -9.17 -11.89 5.10
CA TYR A 68 -9.53 -11.18 6.32
C TYR A 68 -10.36 -9.92 6.06
N ARG A 69 -10.87 -9.74 4.82
CA ARG A 69 -11.85 -8.68 4.57
C ARG A 69 -13.09 -9.00 5.38
N ASP A 70 -13.58 -7.99 6.10
CA ASP A 70 -14.81 -8.15 6.88
C ASP A 70 -15.99 -8.49 5.92
N ILE A 71 -17.15 -8.88 6.49
CA ILE A 71 -18.58 -8.94 6.10
C ILE A 71 -19.53 -7.71 5.94
N ARG A 72 -19.51 -6.82 6.96
CA ARG A 72 -20.24 -5.54 7.03
C ARG A 72 -19.34 -4.28 7.18
N PRO A 73 -19.70 -3.10 6.66
CA PRO A 73 -18.95 -1.87 6.93
C PRO A 73 -18.81 -1.64 8.45
N LEU A 74 -17.61 -1.29 8.92
CA LEU A 74 -17.36 -1.01 10.34
C LEU A 74 -17.92 0.38 10.66
N ARG A 75 -18.93 0.43 11.51
CA ARG A 75 -19.44 1.69 12.05
C ARG A 75 -18.43 2.21 13.08
N ASN A 76 -17.79 3.34 12.81
CA ASN A 76 -16.99 4.03 13.82
C ASN A 76 -17.95 4.68 14.84
N TRP A 77 -17.96 4.18 16.08
CA TRP A 77 -18.78 4.75 17.16
C TRP A 77 -18.07 5.90 17.90
N GLN A 78 -16.78 6.12 17.63
CA GLN A 78 -16.00 7.20 18.22
C GLN A 78 -15.91 8.37 17.23
N ARG A 79 -16.42 9.53 17.64
CA ARG A 79 -16.47 10.77 16.85
C ARG A 79 -15.29 11.71 17.10
N GLU A 80 -14.35 11.28 17.94
CA GLU A 80 -13.33 12.17 18.55
C GLU A 80 -12.09 12.39 17.68
N ASN A 81 -11.87 11.56 16.64
CA ASN A 81 -10.63 11.58 15.84
C ASN A 81 -10.82 12.00 14.37
N ASP A 82 -11.98 12.53 13.95
CA ASP A 82 -12.29 12.82 12.52
C ASP A 82 -12.11 11.61 11.57
N ASP A 83 -12.09 10.38 12.10
CA ASP A 83 -11.98 9.16 11.29
C ASP A 83 -13.36 8.77 10.71
N ASP A 84 -13.68 9.33 9.55
CA ASP A 84 -14.87 9.04 8.76
C ASP A 84 -14.73 7.68 8.04
N ILE A 85 -15.20 6.61 8.68
CA ILE A 85 -15.52 5.30 8.06
C ILE A 85 -14.28 4.44 7.70
N PHE A 86 -14.17 3.28 8.34
CA PHE A 86 -13.22 2.23 7.93
C PHE A 86 -13.87 1.30 6.90
N TYR A 87 -13.31 1.25 5.69
CA TYR A 87 -13.67 0.25 4.69
C TYR A 87 -12.86 -1.04 4.86
N ARG A 88 -13.45 -2.16 4.43
CA ARG A 88 -12.72 -3.42 4.32
C ARG A 88 -11.67 -3.27 3.25
N ASN A 89 -10.43 -3.29 3.68
CA ASN A 89 -9.26 -3.73 2.94
C ASN A 89 -9.57 -5.02 2.13
N GLY A 90 -10.16 -4.85 0.95
CA GLY A 90 -10.78 -5.93 0.18
C GLY A 90 -9.78 -6.81 -0.56
N TYR A 91 -8.58 -6.27 -0.76
CA TYR A 91 -7.49 -6.91 -1.47
C TYR A 91 -6.22 -6.88 -0.63
N VAL A 92 -5.40 -7.92 -0.81
CA VAL A 92 -4.09 -8.07 -0.17
C VAL A 92 -3.07 -8.39 -1.24
N GLN A 93 -1.87 -7.85 -1.09
CA GLN A 93 -0.71 -8.18 -1.91
C GLN A 93 0.55 -8.10 -1.06
N GLY A 94 1.63 -8.68 -1.56
CA GLY A 94 2.92 -8.60 -0.88
C GLY A 94 4.08 -8.60 -1.86
N PHE A 95 5.14 -7.90 -1.48
CA PHE A 95 6.40 -7.90 -2.22
C PHE A 95 7.59 -8.07 -1.29
N ILE A 96 8.73 -8.39 -1.87
CA ILE A 96 10.02 -8.45 -1.20
C ILE A 96 11.06 -7.73 -2.05
N THR A 97 11.97 -7.03 -1.39
CA THR A 97 13.22 -6.56 -2.00
C THR A 97 14.34 -7.50 -1.58
N ARG A 98 15.14 -7.97 -2.53
CA ARG A 98 16.29 -8.85 -2.25
C ARG A 98 17.58 -8.09 -2.46
N LEU A 99 18.56 -8.30 -1.58
CA LEU A 99 19.95 -7.98 -1.91
C LEU A 99 20.43 -9.05 -2.91
N MET A 100 21.06 -8.62 -4.00
CA MET A 100 21.82 -9.55 -4.82
C MET A 100 23.03 -9.99 -4.00
N GLU A 101 23.17 -11.29 -3.74
CA GLU A 101 24.39 -11.89 -3.19
C GLU A 101 25.51 -11.90 -4.23
#